data_AF-A0A529HQ07-F1
#
_entry.id   AF-A0A529HQ07-F1
#
_cell.length_a   1.000
_cell.length_b   1.000
_cell.length_c   1.000
_cell.angle_alpha   90.00
_cell.angle_beta   90.00
_cell.angle_gamma   90.00
#
_symmetry.space_group_name_H-M   'P 1'
#
loop_
_entity.id
_entity.type
_entity.pdbx_description
1 polymer ?
#
loop_
_entity_poly.entity_id
_entity_poly.type
_entity_poly.pdbx_seq_one_letter_code
_entity_poly.pdbx_strand_id
1 'polypeptide(L)'
;AINFFFNTAIDAHGVMVSDEPWSRPGDYVLLRALTDIVCVSSACPDDTTPANGWNLTDIHVRTYSGQHKFSRAIARRMTPDSEPKMTRETAFHSSFAKHTRDFAEYRGYWLANSFAKEGAIAEYWACRQAAVIMDLSPLRKFEVTGPDSEALLHYTLTRDVKKLGVGQVVYSAMCYEHGGMIDDGTLLRLGKDNFRWVGGDDLSGEWLRETARKLGLNVLVRSSTDQMHNIALQGPKSRDILKEVVWTSPLQPSISELE
;
A
#
# COMPACT_ATOMS: atom_id res chain seq x y z
N ALA A 1 -28.72 17.07 -1.76
CA ALA A 1 -28.30 16.23 -2.89
C ALA A 1 -26.86 15.80 -2.64
N ILE A 2 -26.50 14.57 -2.99
CA ILE A 2 -25.11 14.10 -2.95
C ILE A 2 -24.69 13.87 -4.39
N ASN A 3 -23.58 14.48 -4.79
CA ASN A 3 -23.00 14.27 -6.12
C ASN A 3 -22.00 13.13 -6.01
N PHE A 4 -22.23 12.06 -6.76
CA PHE A 4 -21.29 10.96 -6.90
C PHE A 4 -20.53 11.13 -8.22
N PHE A 5 -19.26 10.75 -8.22
CA PHE A 5 -18.38 10.74 -9.41
C PHE A 5 -17.97 12.12 -9.97
N PHE A 6 -18.31 13.21 -9.30
CA PHE A 6 -17.80 14.54 -9.63
C PHE A 6 -16.40 14.73 -9.03
N ASN A 7 -15.47 15.17 -9.86
CA ASN A 7 -14.12 15.55 -9.44
C ASN A 7 -14.05 17.05 -9.20
N THR A 8 -14.74 17.50 -8.15
CA THR A 8 -14.72 18.89 -7.72
C THR A 8 -13.91 19.05 -6.45
N ALA A 9 -13.10 20.10 -6.39
CA ALA A 9 -12.31 20.45 -5.21
C ALA A 9 -12.38 21.96 -4.96
N ILE A 10 -12.02 22.36 -3.74
CA ILE A 10 -11.78 23.76 -3.41
C ILE A 10 -10.27 23.88 -3.17
N ASP A 11 -9.62 24.76 -3.93
CA ASP A 11 -8.18 24.99 -3.78
C ASP A 11 -7.85 25.82 -2.53
N ALA A 12 -6.57 26.07 -2.29
CA ALA A 12 -6.11 26.85 -1.13
C ALA A 12 -6.60 28.31 -1.12
N HIS A 13 -7.12 28.82 -2.24
CA HIS A 13 -7.66 30.17 -2.38
C HIS A 13 -9.19 30.21 -2.26
N GLY A 14 -9.84 29.06 -2.01
CA GLY A 14 -11.29 28.98 -1.94
C GLY A 14 -11.96 28.92 -3.31
N VAL A 15 -11.21 28.69 -4.39
CA VAL A 15 -11.74 28.59 -5.75
C VAL A 15 -12.21 27.16 -5.98
N MET A 16 -13.46 27.02 -6.46
CA MET A 16 -13.97 25.73 -6.90
C MET A 16 -13.32 25.37 -8.23
N VAL A 17 -12.65 24.21 -8.26
CA VAL A 17 -12.13 23.60 -9.48
C VAL A 17 -12.95 22.35 -9.80
N SER A 18 -13.11 22.07 -11.09
CA SER A 18 -13.77 20.87 -11.60
C SER A 18 -12.88 20.23 -12.66
N ASP A 19 -12.83 18.91 -12.66
CA ASP A 19 -12.09 18.11 -13.64
C ASP A 19 -12.97 17.02 -14.25
N GLU A 20 -12.49 16.39 -15.32
CA GLU A 20 -13.16 15.24 -15.93
C GLU A 20 -13.31 14.09 -14.93
N PRO A 21 -14.43 13.33 -14.94
CA PRO A 21 -14.62 12.20 -14.05
C PRO A 21 -13.54 11.13 -14.20
N TRP A 22 -13.02 10.64 -13.08
CA TRP A 22 -12.08 9.51 -13.05
C TRP A 22 -12.83 8.16 -13.03
N SER A 23 -14.14 8.19 -12.77
CA SER A 23 -14.99 7.01 -12.76
C SER A 23 -15.19 6.46 -14.16
N ARG A 24 -15.26 5.14 -14.27
CA ARG A 24 -15.48 4.41 -15.52
C ARG A 24 -16.85 3.74 -15.54
N PRO A 25 -17.38 3.39 -16.73
CA PRO A 25 -18.58 2.57 -16.82
C PRO A 25 -18.43 1.30 -15.98
N GLY A 26 -19.36 1.08 -15.04
CA GLY A 26 -19.34 -0.05 -14.11
C GLY A 26 -18.73 0.25 -12.73
N ASP A 27 -18.06 1.38 -12.53
CA ASP A 27 -17.73 1.85 -11.19
C ASP A 27 -19.03 2.17 -10.42
N TYR A 28 -19.01 2.00 -9.10
CA TYR A 28 -20.20 2.14 -8.27
C TYR A 28 -19.87 2.69 -6.89
N VAL A 29 -20.88 3.31 -6.27
CA VAL A 29 -20.88 3.63 -4.85
C VAL A 29 -21.94 2.77 -4.18
N LEU A 30 -21.53 2.03 -3.15
CA LEU A 30 -22.45 1.25 -2.34
C LEU A 30 -22.72 1.97 -1.03
N LEU A 31 -24.00 2.22 -0.76
CA LEU A 31 -24.46 2.91 0.45
C LEU A 31 -25.28 1.96 1.31
N ARG A 32 -25.15 2.10 2.63
CA ARG A 32 -26.02 1.46 3.61
C ARG A 32 -27.00 2.48 4.15
N ALA A 33 -28.29 2.26 3.94
CA ALA A 33 -29.33 3.02 4.62
C ALA A 33 -29.28 2.72 6.13
N LEU A 34 -29.18 3.77 6.96
CA LEU A 34 -29.19 3.66 8.43
C LEU A 34 -30.61 3.70 9.01
N THR A 35 -31.57 4.12 8.19
CA THR A 35 -33.00 4.23 8.47
C THR A 35 -33.76 4.02 7.17
N ASP A 36 -35.09 3.91 7.22
CA ASP A 36 -35.93 3.90 6.04
C ASP A 36 -35.79 5.22 5.26
N ILE A 37 -35.59 5.12 3.95
CA ILE A 37 -35.37 6.27 3.06
C ILE A 37 -36.12 6.08 1.74
N VAL A 38 -36.49 7.19 1.11
CA VAL A 38 -36.92 7.24 -0.29
C VAL A 38 -35.75 7.74 -1.13
N CYS A 39 -35.27 6.92 -2.06
CA CYS A 39 -34.21 7.31 -2.99
C CYS A 39 -34.81 7.83 -4.28
N VAL A 40 -34.47 9.06 -4.64
CA VAL A 40 -34.77 9.66 -5.95
C VAL A 40 -33.45 9.89 -6.66
N SER A 41 -33.30 9.35 -7.86
CA SER A 41 -32.13 9.59 -8.71
C SER A 41 -32.52 10.52 -9.84
N SER A 42 -31.73 11.56 -10.05
CA SER A 42 -31.87 12.50 -11.16
C SER A 42 -30.50 12.76 -11.76
N ALA A 43 -30.41 12.80 -13.09
CA ALA A 43 -29.21 13.29 -13.76
C ALA A 43 -29.20 14.82 -13.74
N CYS A 44 -28.06 15.42 -13.42
CA CYS A 44 -27.85 16.86 -13.60
C CYS A 44 -27.47 17.10 -15.07
N PRO A 45 -28.20 17.94 -15.82
CA PRO A 45 -27.83 18.31 -17.18
C PRO A 45 -26.74 19.38 -17.13
N ASP A 46 -25.58 19.06 -16.57
CA ASP A 46 -24.42 19.96 -16.62
C ASP A 46 -23.74 19.79 -17.98
N ASP A 47 -23.92 20.77 -18.84
CA ASP A 47 -23.34 20.87 -20.19
C ASP A 47 -22.18 21.88 -20.26
N THR A 48 -21.85 22.53 -19.15
CA THR A 48 -20.90 23.64 -19.11
C THR A 48 -19.56 23.29 -18.46
N THR A 49 -19.50 22.19 -17.69
CA THR A 49 -18.28 21.79 -16.99
C THR A 49 -17.67 20.48 -17.52
N PRO A 50 -16.38 20.22 -17.24
CA PRO A 50 -15.73 18.96 -17.59
C PRO A 50 -16.36 17.72 -16.94
N ALA A 51 -17.18 17.89 -15.89
CA ALA A 51 -17.70 16.80 -15.08
C ALA A 51 -18.64 15.83 -15.84
N ASN A 52 -19.08 16.17 -17.06
CA ASN A 52 -19.91 15.28 -17.88
C ASN A 52 -19.10 14.35 -18.80
N GLY A 53 -17.79 14.57 -18.96
CA GLY A 53 -16.87 13.76 -19.76
C GLY A 53 -17.26 13.53 -21.24
N TRP A 54 -18.27 14.25 -21.76
CA TRP A 54 -18.86 14.14 -23.11
C TRP A 54 -19.35 12.75 -23.58
N ASN A 55 -19.18 11.70 -22.77
CA ASN A 55 -19.61 10.33 -23.04
C ASN A 55 -20.42 9.80 -21.86
N LEU A 56 -21.72 10.12 -21.86
CA LEU A 56 -22.64 9.79 -20.79
C LEU A 56 -22.96 8.29 -20.78
N THR A 57 -22.95 7.69 -19.59
CA THR A 57 -23.42 6.32 -19.36
C THR A 57 -24.66 6.29 -18.49
N ASP A 58 -25.54 5.31 -18.73
CA ASP A 58 -26.72 5.10 -17.91
C ASP A 58 -26.35 4.83 -16.44
N ILE A 59 -27.06 5.50 -15.53
CA ILE A 59 -26.94 5.25 -14.09
C ILE A 59 -27.93 4.17 -13.70
N HIS A 60 -27.42 3.10 -13.08
CA HIS A 60 -28.24 2.02 -12.56
C HIS A 60 -28.30 2.10 -11.03
N VAL A 61 -29.52 2.15 -10.48
CA VAL A 61 -29.75 2.03 -9.02
C VAL A 61 -30.19 0.62 -8.68
N ARG A 62 -29.44 -0.06 -7.81
CA ARG A 62 -29.81 -1.40 -7.28
C ARG A 62 -30.07 -1.31 -5.80
N THR A 63 -31.12 -1.99 -5.35
CA THR A 63 -31.41 -2.18 -3.93
C THR A 63 -31.08 -3.61 -3.53
N TYR A 64 -30.53 -3.74 -2.32
CA TYR A 64 -30.21 -5.03 -1.72
C TYR A 64 -30.97 -5.15 -0.40
N SER A 65 -31.37 -6.36 -0.03
CA SER A 65 -31.98 -6.58 1.27
C SER A 65 -30.96 -6.30 2.38
N GLY A 66 -31.43 -5.87 3.57
CA GLY A 66 -30.56 -5.66 4.73
C GLY A 66 -29.84 -6.92 5.25
N GLN A 67 -30.19 -8.09 4.72
CA GLN A 67 -29.52 -9.36 4.99
C GLN A 67 -28.22 -9.52 4.18
N HIS A 68 -28.07 -8.79 3.07
CA HIS A 68 -26.82 -8.80 2.31
C HIS A 68 -25.72 -8.10 3.09
N LYS A 69 -24.61 -8.80 3.27
CA LYS A 69 -23.42 -8.25 3.91
C LYS A 69 -22.44 -7.80 2.85
N PHE A 70 -21.97 -6.58 2.99
CA PHE A 70 -20.92 -6.01 2.18
C PHE A 70 -19.80 -5.53 3.10
N SER A 71 -18.56 -5.83 2.73
CA SER A 71 -17.40 -5.27 3.42
C SER A 71 -17.22 -3.82 3.00
N ARG A 72 -16.90 -2.94 3.95
CA ARG A 72 -16.49 -1.57 3.63
C ARG A 72 -15.20 -1.65 2.81
N ALA A 73 -15.22 -1.10 1.61
CA ALA A 73 -14.06 -1.06 0.75
C ALA A 73 -13.99 0.22 -0.10
N ILE A 74 -12.78 0.58 -0.49
CA ILE A 74 -12.50 1.59 -1.51
C ILE A 74 -11.82 0.86 -2.68
N ALA A 75 -12.27 1.13 -3.91
CA ALA A 75 -11.62 0.60 -5.09
C ALA A 75 -10.31 1.35 -5.35
N ARG A 76 -9.23 0.61 -5.59
CA ARG A 76 -7.94 1.17 -6.01
C ARG A 76 -7.49 0.53 -7.31
N ARG A 77 -7.04 1.36 -8.24
CA ARG A 77 -6.35 0.93 -9.47
C ARG A 77 -4.86 1.26 -9.32
N MET A 78 -4.01 0.40 -9.86
CA MET A 78 -2.56 0.55 -9.77
C MET A 78 -2.05 1.48 -10.87
N THR A 79 -2.40 1.19 -12.11
CA THR A 79 -2.36 2.13 -13.25
C THR A 79 -3.79 2.54 -13.63
N PRO A 80 -3.99 3.60 -14.45
CA PRO A 80 -5.31 3.93 -14.97
C PRO A 80 -6.02 2.70 -15.55
N ASP A 81 -5.32 1.90 -16.35
CA ASP A 81 -5.91 0.75 -17.06
C ASP A 81 -5.99 -0.55 -16.24
N SER A 82 -5.54 -0.53 -15.00
CA SER A 82 -5.65 -1.68 -14.11
C SER A 82 -7.09 -1.93 -13.68
N GLU A 83 -7.46 -3.21 -13.54
CA GLU A 83 -8.71 -3.62 -12.88
C GLU A 83 -8.77 -3.09 -11.43
N PRO A 84 -9.97 -2.71 -10.94
CA PRO A 84 -10.11 -2.17 -9.61
C PRO A 84 -9.93 -3.28 -8.59
N LYS A 85 -9.06 -3.06 -7.61
CA LYS A 85 -8.90 -3.95 -6.46
C LYS A 85 -9.50 -3.27 -5.24
N MET A 86 -10.42 -3.97 -4.59
CA MET A 86 -11.03 -3.49 -3.35
C MET A 86 -10.00 -3.52 -2.23
N THR A 87 -10.02 -2.50 -1.37
CA THR A 87 -9.23 -2.50 -0.13
C THR A 87 -9.49 -3.75 0.68
N ARG A 88 -8.44 -4.23 1.35
CA ARG A 88 -8.50 -5.44 2.17
C ARG A 88 -7.98 -5.20 3.58
N GLU A 89 -8.29 -6.12 4.46
CA GLU A 89 -7.72 -6.16 5.80
C GLU A 89 -6.38 -6.91 5.77
N THR A 90 -5.48 -6.54 6.68
CA THR A 90 -4.23 -7.28 6.90
C THR A 90 -4.46 -8.46 7.83
N ALA A 91 -3.51 -9.40 7.89
CA ALA A 91 -3.54 -10.47 8.89
C ALA A 91 -3.59 -9.95 10.34
N PHE A 92 -3.13 -8.72 10.59
CA PHE A 92 -3.10 -8.10 11.91
C PHE A 92 -4.33 -7.23 12.21
N HIS A 93 -5.23 -7.01 11.23
CA HIS A 93 -6.37 -6.11 11.36
C HIS A 93 -7.24 -6.45 12.58
N SER A 94 -7.60 -7.72 12.74
CA SER A 94 -8.43 -8.17 13.88
C SER A 94 -7.78 -7.93 15.25
N SER A 95 -6.45 -7.89 15.33
CA SER A 95 -5.73 -7.55 16.55
C SER A 95 -5.79 -6.04 16.82
N PHE A 96 -5.48 -5.23 15.82
CA PHE A 96 -5.53 -3.77 15.92
C PHE A 96 -6.95 -3.24 16.18
N ALA A 97 -7.97 -3.89 15.62
CA ALA A 97 -9.38 -3.52 15.79
C ALA A 97 -9.87 -3.65 17.25
N LYS A 98 -9.15 -4.38 18.11
CA LYS A 98 -9.42 -4.44 19.55
C LYS A 98 -9.03 -3.14 20.27
N HIS A 99 -8.12 -2.36 19.69
CA HIS A 99 -7.53 -1.17 20.29
C HIS A 99 -7.98 0.14 19.63
N THR A 100 -8.44 0.08 18.37
CA THR A 100 -8.99 1.24 17.68
C THR A 100 -10.10 0.87 16.70
N ARG A 101 -10.91 1.87 16.40
CA ARG A 101 -11.91 1.87 15.32
C ARG A 101 -11.54 2.86 14.21
N ASP A 102 -10.46 3.63 14.40
CA ASP A 102 -9.94 4.58 13.44
C ASP A 102 -8.98 3.88 12.48
N PHE A 103 -9.50 3.54 11.30
CA PHE A 103 -8.75 2.92 10.22
C PHE A 103 -8.71 3.84 9.00
N ALA A 104 -7.52 4.05 8.46
CA ALA A 104 -7.29 4.76 7.21
C ALA A 104 -6.96 3.77 6.08
N GLU A 105 -7.28 4.17 4.85
CA GLU A 105 -6.83 3.45 3.67
C GLU A 105 -5.37 3.81 3.38
N TYR A 106 -4.54 2.79 3.17
CA TYR A 106 -3.18 2.97 2.70
C TYR A 106 -2.81 1.86 1.71
N ARG A 107 -2.55 2.25 0.46
CA ARG A 107 -2.07 1.35 -0.62
C ARG A 107 -2.91 0.07 -0.80
N GLY A 108 -4.23 0.18 -0.65
CA GLY A 108 -5.20 -0.90 -0.82
C GLY A 108 -5.49 -1.69 0.46
N TYR A 109 -5.13 -1.16 1.63
CA TYR A 109 -5.32 -1.83 2.92
C TYR A 109 -5.93 -0.91 3.97
N TRP A 110 -6.71 -1.48 4.88
CA TRP A 110 -7.20 -0.80 6.08
C TRP A 110 -6.18 -0.92 7.22
N LEU A 111 -5.53 0.20 7.57
CA LEU A 111 -4.55 0.27 8.66
C LEU A 111 -5.05 1.13 9.81
N ALA A 112 -4.69 0.75 11.05
CA ALA A 112 -4.95 1.55 12.23
C ALA A 112 -4.26 2.91 12.12
N ASN A 113 -5.02 3.98 12.22
CA ASN A 113 -4.52 5.35 12.03
C ASN A 113 -4.19 6.04 13.36
N SER A 114 -5.03 5.84 14.38
CA SER A 114 -4.77 6.38 15.72
C SER A 114 -5.37 5.47 16.79
N PHE A 115 -4.79 5.47 17.98
CA PHE A 115 -5.34 4.77 19.14
C PHE A 115 -5.94 5.79 20.11
N ALA A 116 -7.26 6.01 20.01
CA ALA A 116 -7.98 7.09 20.70
C ALA A 116 -7.75 7.17 22.22
N LYS A 117 -7.37 6.06 22.87
CA LYS A 117 -7.07 6.03 24.30
C LYS A 117 -5.77 6.76 24.65
N GLU A 118 -4.75 6.65 23.80
CA GLU A 118 -3.40 7.15 24.07
C GLU A 118 -3.16 8.47 23.31
N GLY A 119 -3.55 8.54 22.05
CA GLY A 119 -3.32 9.67 21.15
C GLY A 119 -1.89 9.75 20.61
N ALA A 120 -1.72 10.46 19.49
CA ALA A 120 -0.47 10.48 18.72
C ALA A 120 0.78 10.92 19.52
N ILE A 121 0.63 11.84 20.48
CA ILE A 121 1.74 12.30 21.34
C ILE A 121 2.20 11.18 22.27
N ALA A 122 1.27 10.43 22.89
CA ALA A 122 1.63 9.32 23.75
C ALA A 122 2.24 8.16 22.95
N GLU A 123 1.73 7.86 21.76
CA GLU A 123 2.31 6.88 20.84
C GLU A 123 3.75 7.23 20.45
N TYR A 124 4.03 8.51 20.18
CA TYR A 124 5.39 9.01 19.94
C TYR A 124 6.31 8.74 21.13
N TRP A 125 5.89 9.10 22.35
CA TRP A 125 6.70 8.88 23.54
C TRP A 125 6.88 7.39 23.86
N ALA A 126 5.85 6.56 23.61
CA ALA A 126 5.95 5.11 23.74
C ALA A 126 7.01 4.54 22.78
N CYS A 127 7.08 5.02 21.53
CA CYS A 127 8.12 4.63 20.59
C CYS A 127 9.52 5.03 21.08
N ARG A 128 9.66 6.21 21.69
CA ARG A 128 10.95 6.72 22.18
C ARG A 128 11.41 6.10 23.50
N GLN A 129 10.49 5.75 24.40
CA GLN A 129 10.81 5.36 25.78
C GLN A 129 10.50 3.90 26.09
N ALA A 130 9.69 3.24 25.25
CA ALA A 130 9.25 1.86 25.43
C ALA A 130 9.32 1.09 24.11
N ALA A 131 8.18 0.65 23.57
CA ALA A 131 8.08 0.05 22.25
C ALA A 131 6.70 0.31 21.64
N VAL A 132 6.64 0.31 20.31
CA VAL A 132 5.41 0.38 19.52
C VAL A 132 5.43 -0.69 18.43
N ILE A 133 4.24 -1.14 18.04
CA ILE A 133 4.04 -2.06 16.93
C ILE A 133 3.24 -1.35 15.84
N MET A 134 3.71 -1.44 14.60
CA MET A 134 3.06 -0.83 13.44
C MET A 134 2.85 -1.87 12.36
N ASP A 135 1.68 -1.86 11.73
CA ASP A 135 1.39 -2.72 10.59
C ASP A 135 1.94 -2.09 9.30
N LEU A 136 2.94 -2.75 8.72
CA LEU A 136 3.59 -2.33 7.47
C LEU A 136 3.29 -3.30 6.32
N SER A 137 2.29 -4.18 6.50
CA SER A 137 1.83 -5.13 5.48
C SER A 137 1.60 -4.52 4.10
N PRO A 138 1.14 -3.26 3.95
CA PRO A 138 0.89 -2.70 2.64
C PRO A 138 2.14 -2.40 1.81
N LEU A 139 3.33 -2.33 2.42
CA LEU A 139 4.59 -2.17 1.68
C LEU A 139 4.72 -3.29 0.65
N ARG A 140 5.14 -2.92 -0.56
CA ARG A 140 5.21 -3.84 -1.68
C ARG A 140 6.46 -4.67 -1.60
N LYS A 141 6.29 -6.00 -1.57
CA LYS A 141 7.40 -6.96 -1.59
C LYS A 141 7.50 -7.61 -2.96
N PHE A 142 8.70 -7.58 -3.52
CA PHE A 142 9.03 -8.26 -4.75
C PHE A 142 10.21 -9.20 -4.51
N GLU A 143 9.98 -10.50 -4.71
CA GLU A 143 11.04 -11.49 -4.76
C GLU A 143 11.73 -11.37 -6.12
N VAL A 144 13.05 -11.15 -6.10
CA VAL A 144 13.90 -11.00 -7.29
C VAL A 144 14.92 -12.13 -7.25
N THR A 145 14.67 -13.16 -8.06
CA THR A 145 15.42 -14.42 -8.03
C THR A 145 15.97 -14.78 -9.40
N GLY A 146 17.16 -15.37 -9.46
CA GLY A 146 17.79 -15.82 -10.71
C GLY A 146 19.24 -15.34 -10.83
N PRO A 147 20.03 -15.95 -11.71
CA PRO A 147 21.47 -15.70 -11.82
C PRO A 147 21.82 -14.23 -12.12
N ASP A 148 20.93 -13.49 -12.77
CA ASP A 148 21.15 -12.08 -13.12
C ASP A 148 20.48 -11.09 -12.16
N SER A 149 19.97 -11.57 -11.00
CA SER A 149 19.21 -10.75 -10.04
C SER A 149 20.02 -9.58 -9.49
N GLU A 150 21.30 -9.82 -9.13
CA GLU A 150 22.22 -8.77 -8.68
C GLU A 150 22.44 -7.72 -9.78
N ALA A 151 22.59 -8.13 -11.04
CA ALA A 151 22.80 -7.23 -12.17
C ALA A 151 21.58 -6.34 -12.42
N LEU A 152 20.38 -6.91 -12.40
CA LEU A 152 19.13 -6.16 -12.52
C LEU A 152 19.00 -5.10 -11.41
N LEU A 153 19.22 -5.51 -10.16
CA LEU A 153 19.10 -4.63 -9.00
C LEU A 153 20.17 -3.55 -8.99
N HIS A 154 21.41 -3.89 -9.37
CA HIS A 154 22.50 -2.92 -9.49
C HIS A 154 22.23 -1.89 -10.60
N TYR A 155 21.54 -2.27 -11.67
CA TYR A 155 21.15 -1.34 -12.74
C TYR A 155 20.01 -0.41 -12.31
N THR A 156 19.03 -0.93 -11.56
CA THR A 156 17.78 -0.21 -11.25
C THR A 156 17.83 0.62 -9.97
N LEU A 157 18.80 0.34 -9.08
CA LEU A 157 18.93 1.00 -7.78
C LEU A 157 20.13 1.94 -7.74
N THR A 158 20.00 3.02 -6.98
CA THR A 158 21.07 4.02 -6.80
C THR A 158 22.22 3.56 -5.89
N ARG A 159 22.13 2.34 -5.35
CA ARG A 159 23.13 1.76 -4.45
C ARG A 159 23.97 0.69 -5.10
N ASP A 160 25.20 0.57 -4.61
CA ASP A 160 26.15 -0.45 -5.07
C ASP A 160 25.77 -1.82 -4.50
N VAL A 161 24.83 -2.49 -5.17
CA VAL A 161 24.29 -3.81 -4.76
C VAL A 161 25.38 -4.88 -4.66
N LYS A 162 26.48 -4.76 -5.40
CA LYS A 162 27.61 -5.72 -5.35
C LYS A 162 28.30 -5.76 -3.98
N LYS A 163 28.22 -4.66 -3.22
CA LYS A 163 28.75 -4.57 -1.85
C LYS A 163 27.79 -5.11 -0.80
N LEU A 164 26.55 -5.41 -1.15
CA LEU A 164 25.56 -5.96 -0.22
C LEU A 164 25.87 -7.43 0.03
N GLY A 165 26.30 -7.78 1.24
CA GLY A 165 26.52 -9.16 1.66
C GLY A 165 25.22 -9.94 1.86
N VAL A 166 25.30 -11.26 1.80
CA VAL A 166 24.14 -12.13 2.13
C VAL A 166 23.74 -11.91 3.59
N GLY A 167 22.43 -11.80 3.84
CA GLY A 167 21.86 -11.49 5.14
C GLY A 167 21.78 -9.99 5.45
N GLN A 168 22.32 -9.13 4.59
CA GLN A 168 22.28 -7.68 4.78
C GLN A 168 21.07 -7.02 4.12
N VAL A 169 20.75 -5.83 4.61
CA VAL A 169 19.73 -4.93 4.08
C VAL A 169 20.35 -3.57 3.77
N VAL A 170 19.90 -2.92 2.71
CA VAL A 170 20.29 -1.54 2.38
C VAL A 170 19.08 -0.75 1.91
N TYR A 171 19.01 0.52 2.31
CA TYR A 171 18.05 1.47 1.76
C TYR A 171 18.56 2.04 0.43
N SER A 172 17.69 2.14 -0.56
CA SER A 172 18.00 2.69 -1.88
C SER A 172 16.81 3.42 -2.46
N ALA A 173 17.08 4.32 -3.40
CA ALA A 173 16.07 4.79 -4.35
C ALA A 173 16.12 3.92 -5.62
N MET A 174 14.97 3.81 -6.28
CA MET A 174 14.80 3.25 -7.61
C MET A 174 14.39 4.39 -8.55
N CYS A 175 15.12 4.58 -9.65
CA CYS A 175 14.90 5.69 -10.55
C CYS A 175 14.72 5.21 -11.99
N TYR A 176 14.02 6.01 -12.78
CA TYR A 176 14.03 5.93 -14.25
C TYR A 176 15.38 6.37 -14.82
N GLU A 177 15.61 6.10 -16.11
CA GLU A 177 16.84 6.48 -16.82
C GLU A 177 17.10 7.99 -16.81
N HIS A 178 16.05 8.81 -16.76
CA HIS A 178 16.17 10.28 -16.66
C HIS A 178 16.38 10.79 -15.21
N GLY A 179 16.57 9.89 -14.24
CA GLY A 179 16.82 10.22 -12.84
C GLY A 179 15.58 10.52 -11.99
N GLY A 180 14.38 10.50 -12.56
CA GLY A 180 13.14 10.64 -11.79
C GLY A 180 12.90 9.42 -10.89
N MET A 181 12.51 9.66 -9.64
CA MET A 181 12.29 8.60 -8.66
C MET A 181 11.00 7.84 -8.98
N ILE A 182 11.10 6.51 -9.00
CA ILE A 182 9.99 5.58 -9.15
C ILE A 182 9.46 5.20 -7.77
N ASP A 183 10.38 4.79 -6.89
CA ASP A 183 10.09 4.27 -5.57
C ASP A 183 11.35 4.37 -4.70
N ASP A 184 11.19 4.25 -3.39
CA ASP A 184 12.26 4.10 -2.44
C ASP A 184 11.94 2.95 -1.49
N GLY A 185 12.98 2.34 -0.92
CA GLY A 185 12.75 1.12 -0.16
C GLY A 185 14.03 0.44 0.31
N THR A 186 13.83 -0.77 0.80
CA THR A 186 14.90 -1.62 1.30
C THR A 186 15.12 -2.81 0.40
N LEU A 187 16.38 -3.08 0.08
CA LEU A 187 16.81 -4.29 -0.59
C LEU A 187 17.41 -5.25 0.43
N LEU A 188 16.85 -6.45 0.55
CA LEU A 188 17.40 -7.54 1.33
C LEU A 188 18.10 -8.52 0.40
N ARG A 189 19.35 -8.90 0.71
CA ARG A 189 20.04 -10.01 0.02
C ARG A 189 19.87 -11.29 0.82
N LEU A 190 18.98 -12.16 0.38
CA LEU A 190 18.61 -13.40 1.08
C LEU A 190 19.51 -14.59 0.67
N GLY A 191 20.20 -14.48 -0.45
CA GLY A 191 21.16 -15.46 -0.94
C GLY A 191 22.01 -14.89 -2.07
N LYS A 192 22.77 -15.76 -2.74
CA LYS A 192 23.61 -15.34 -3.89
C LYS A 192 22.76 -14.69 -4.99
N ASP A 193 21.70 -15.41 -5.39
CA ASP A 193 20.80 -15.10 -6.51
C ASP A 193 19.35 -14.91 -6.04
N ASN A 194 19.18 -14.46 -4.79
CA ASN A 194 17.89 -14.33 -4.12
C ASN A 194 17.85 -13.01 -3.34
N PHE A 195 17.01 -12.10 -3.80
CA PHE A 195 16.85 -10.76 -3.23
C PHE A 195 15.37 -10.46 -3.01
N ARG A 196 15.10 -9.51 -2.11
CA ARG A 196 13.76 -8.96 -1.90
C ARG A 196 13.81 -7.44 -1.89
N TRP A 197 13.08 -6.82 -2.81
CA TRP A 197 12.79 -5.39 -2.77
C TRP A 197 11.53 -5.15 -1.95
N VAL A 198 11.62 -4.26 -0.96
CA VAL A 198 10.47 -3.79 -0.18
C VAL A 198 10.35 -2.28 -0.35
N GLY A 199 9.37 -1.86 -1.15
CA GLY A 199 9.13 -0.46 -1.50
C GLY A 199 7.71 0.02 -1.20
N GLY A 200 7.40 1.26 -1.56
CA GLY A 200 6.11 1.89 -1.33
C GLY A 200 5.12 1.72 -2.48
N ASP A 201 5.59 1.35 -3.68
CA ASP A 201 4.77 1.39 -4.90
C ASP A 201 4.83 0.10 -5.73
N ASP A 202 3.70 -0.20 -6.38
CA ASP A 202 3.57 -1.36 -7.29
C ASP A 202 4.40 -1.17 -8.57
N LEU A 203 4.63 0.08 -8.98
CA LEU A 203 5.41 0.45 -10.16
C LEU A 203 6.85 -0.07 -10.11
N SER A 204 7.44 -0.23 -8.92
CA SER A 204 8.78 -0.79 -8.77
C SER A 204 8.88 -2.21 -9.35
N GLY A 205 7.84 -3.03 -9.15
CA GLY A 205 7.77 -4.39 -9.71
C GLY A 205 7.61 -4.42 -11.23
N GLU A 206 6.87 -3.46 -11.79
CA GLU A 206 6.73 -3.32 -13.25
C GLU A 206 8.04 -2.91 -13.89
N TRP A 207 8.69 -1.89 -13.31
CA TRP A 207 9.97 -1.39 -13.77
C TRP A 207 11.06 -2.47 -13.76
N LEU A 208 11.15 -3.26 -12.70
CA LEU A 208 12.08 -4.38 -12.61
C LEU A 208 11.83 -5.42 -13.71
N ARG A 209 10.56 -5.78 -13.96
CA ARG A 209 10.21 -6.76 -15.02
C ARG A 209 10.49 -6.23 -16.41
N GLU A 210 10.17 -4.96 -16.65
CA GLU A 210 10.42 -4.31 -17.93
C GLU A 210 11.92 -4.21 -18.22
N THR A 211 12.69 -3.75 -17.24
CA THR A 211 14.14 -3.64 -17.34
C THR A 211 14.80 -5.00 -17.56
N ALA A 212 14.37 -6.03 -16.83
CA ALA A 212 14.87 -7.40 -17.01
C ALA A 212 14.66 -7.89 -18.45
N ARG A 213 13.48 -7.63 -19.03
CA ARG A 213 13.16 -7.97 -20.42
C ARG A 213 13.99 -7.17 -21.42
N LYS A 214 14.10 -5.85 -21.22
CA LYS A 214 14.87 -4.93 -22.08
C LYS A 214 16.35 -5.34 -22.15
N LEU A 215 16.90 -5.80 -21.03
CA LEU A 215 18.30 -6.23 -20.91
C LEU A 215 18.52 -7.72 -21.20
N GLY A 216 17.47 -8.50 -21.46
CA GLY A 216 17.58 -9.94 -21.72
C GLY A 216 18.11 -10.76 -20.53
N LEU A 217 17.84 -10.32 -19.29
CA LEU A 217 18.36 -10.95 -18.08
C LEU A 217 17.52 -12.16 -17.66
N ASN A 218 18.19 -13.21 -17.18
CA ASN A 218 17.56 -14.38 -16.58
C ASN A 218 17.21 -14.10 -15.11
N VAL A 219 16.13 -13.34 -14.90
CA VAL A 219 15.59 -12.97 -13.58
C VAL A 219 14.09 -13.12 -13.55
N LEU A 220 13.59 -13.55 -12.40
CA LEU A 220 12.18 -13.65 -12.09
C LEU A 220 11.82 -12.66 -10.99
N VAL A 221 10.84 -11.80 -11.27
CA VAL A 221 10.34 -10.77 -10.34
C VAL A 221 8.88 -11.05 -9.99
N ARG A 222 8.62 -11.52 -8.77
CA ARG A 222 7.29 -11.94 -8.29
C ARG A 222 6.83 -11.06 -7.13
N SER A 223 5.58 -10.60 -7.16
CA SER A 223 4.99 -9.93 -5.99
C SER A 223 4.69 -10.97 -4.91
N SER A 224 5.10 -10.69 -3.69
CA SER A 224 4.87 -11.51 -2.49
C SER A 224 4.12 -10.74 -1.39
N THR A 225 3.64 -9.52 -1.70
CA THR A 225 2.95 -8.63 -0.75
C THR A 225 1.80 -9.32 -0.01
N ASP A 226 0.95 -10.02 -0.75
CA ASP A 226 -0.24 -10.68 -0.19
C ASP A 226 0.09 -11.97 0.59
N GLN A 227 1.30 -12.49 0.43
CA GLN A 227 1.77 -13.70 1.10
C GLN A 227 2.54 -13.37 2.38
N MET A 228 3.00 -12.12 2.52
CA MET A 228 3.85 -11.68 3.62
C MET A 228 3.33 -10.37 4.22
N HIS A 229 2.51 -10.53 5.24
CA HIS A 229 2.17 -9.48 6.16
C HIS A 229 3.36 -9.20 7.08
N ASN A 230 3.63 -7.93 7.38
CA ASN A 230 4.76 -7.55 8.22
C ASN A 230 4.38 -6.45 9.20
N ILE A 231 4.99 -6.54 10.37
CA ILE A 231 4.90 -5.56 11.44
C ILE A 231 6.29 -5.00 11.69
N ALA A 232 6.36 -3.74 12.10
CA ALA A 232 7.55 -3.14 12.68
C ALA A 232 7.36 -3.02 14.19
N LEU A 233 8.27 -3.62 14.95
CA LEU A 233 8.39 -3.39 16.39
C LEU A 233 9.55 -2.42 16.62
N GLN A 234 9.26 -1.23 17.14
CA GLN A 234 10.24 -0.14 17.26
C GLN A 234 10.29 0.41 18.68
N GLY A 235 11.45 0.92 19.09
CA GLY A 235 11.69 1.52 20.40
C GLY A 235 12.73 0.76 21.23
N PRO A 236 13.23 1.37 22.33
CA PRO A 236 14.32 0.81 23.13
C PRO A 236 14.00 -0.56 23.76
N LYS A 237 12.72 -0.88 23.98
CA LYS A 237 12.30 -2.18 24.54
C LYS A 237 11.97 -3.25 23.49
N SER A 238 12.13 -2.94 22.20
CA SER A 238 11.81 -3.89 21.12
C SER A 238 12.64 -5.16 21.18
N ARG A 239 13.94 -5.05 21.50
CA ARG A 239 14.86 -6.18 21.65
C ARG A 239 14.40 -7.15 22.74
N ASP A 240 13.96 -6.64 23.89
CA ASP A 240 13.50 -7.47 25.00
C ASP A 240 12.23 -8.25 24.66
N ILE A 241 11.28 -7.62 23.97
CA ILE A 241 10.09 -8.30 23.46
C ILE A 241 10.46 -9.40 22.45
N LEU A 242 11.39 -9.13 21.52
CA LEU A 242 11.78 -10.12 20.51
C LEU A 242 12.47 -11.34 21.11
N LYS A 243 13.21 -11.20 22.22
CA LYS A 243 13.86 -12.33 22.92
C LYS A 243 12.85 -13.41 23.34
N GLU A 244 11.61 -13.02 23.64
CA GLU A 244 10.57 -13.95 24.10
C GLU A 244 9.95 -14.78 22.97
N VAL A 245 10.03 -14.29 21.72
CA VAL A 245 9.27 -14.86 20.59
C VAL A 245 10.14 -15.32 19.43
N VAL A 246 11.38 -14.85 19.32
CA VAL A 246 12.30 -15.22 18.23
C VAL A 246 13.32 -16.23 18.73
N TRP A 247 13.36 -17.37 18.06
CA TRP A 247 14.44 -18.34 18.20
C TRP A 247 15.48 -18.17 17.09
N THR A 248 16.74 -18.39 17.43
CA THR A 248 17.87 -18.37 16.50
C THR A 248 18.61 -19.70 16.57
N SER A 249 19.12 -20.17 15.43
CA SER A 249 19.96 -21.37 15.38
C SER A 249 21.22 -21.18 16.22
N PRO A 250 21.76 -22.21 16.90
CA PRO A 250 23.03 -22.13 17.61
C PRO A 250 24.24 -21.69 16.76
N LEU A 251 24.10 -21.71 15.42
CA LEU A 251 25.12 -21.25 14.47
C LEU A 251 25.01 -19.75 14.14
N GLN A 252 24.09 -19.01 14.77
CA GLN A 252 23.85 -17.60 14.56
C GLN A 252 23.80 -16.86 15.90
N PRO A 253 24.21 -15.58 15.96
CA PRO A 253 24.04 -14.78 17.17
C PRO A 253 22.58 -14.73 17.61
N SER A 254 22.35 -14.98 18.89
CA SER A 254 21.07 -14.76 19.56
C SER A 254 20.80 -13.26 19.73
N ILE A 255 19.54 -12.91 19.99
CA ILE A 255 19.15 -11.51 20.23
C ILE A 255 19.90 -10.90 21.42
N SER A 256 20.27 -11.71 22.40
CA SER A 256 21.04 -11.27 23.57
C SER A 256 22.52 -11.00 23.27
N GLU A 257 23.04 -11.53 22.15
CA GLU A 257 24.42 -11.34 21.69
C GLU A 257 24.55 -10.20 20.68
N LEU A 258 23.43 -9.62 20.21
CA LEU A 258 23.44 -8.45 19.36
C LEU A 258 23.75 -7.20 20.19
N GLU A 259 24.83 -6.49 19.81
CA GLU A 259 25.20 -5.17 20.36
C GLU A 259 24.18 -4.10 19.97
#